data_AF-A0A926K939-F1
#
_entry.id   AF-A0A926K939-F1
#
_cell.length_a   1.000
_cell.length_b   1.000
_cell.length_c   1.000
_cell.angle_alpha   90.00
_cell.angle_beta   90.00
_cell.angle_gamma   90.00
#
_symmetry.space_group_name_H-M   'P 1'
#
loop_
_entity.id
_entity.type
_entity.pdbx_description
1 polymer ?
#
loop_
_entity_poly.entity_id
_entity_poly.type
_entity_poly.pdbx_seq_one_letter_code
_entity_poly.pdbx_strand_id
1 'polypeptide(L)'
;MTIEIFQIIWRTVFLPNLFWMIPVLVLFILLTAPLPGRGPASRRRDPWRSFKFGVRRELMARAGDRCEAAEFVAWGRCSSPATDADHVYPWSMGGPTVLSNGQALCRAHNTSKSSMTPAWWYLRGLERRRAQYFPGGADVRVIAQMSDEERLSRRQPKRGSRRS
;
A
#
# COMPACT_ATOMS: atom_id res chain seq x y z
N MET A 1 -41.96 -19.82 -5.19
CA MET A 1 -41.18 -20.37 -4.06
C MET A 1 -39.99 -19.48 -3.67
N THR A 2 -39.26 -18.90 -4.63
CA THR A 2 -38.10 -18.03 -4.35
C THR A 2 -38.45 -16.68 -3.70
N ILE A 3 -39.57 -16.06 -4.11
CA ILE A 3 -40.00 -14.74 -3.60
C ILE A 3 -40.46 -14.84 -2.14
N GLU A 4 -41.24 -15.85 -1.78
CA GLU A 4 -41.72 -16.07 -0.40
C GLU A 4 -40.56 -16.29 0.59
N ILE A 5 -39.58 -17.12 0.20
CA ILE A 5 -38.38 -17.36 1.02
C ILE A 5 -37.59 -16.05 1.20
N PHE A 6 -37.44 -15.25 0.15
CA PHE A 6 -36.79 -13.93 0.23
C PHE A 6 -37.52 -12.98 1.18
N GLN A 7 -38.86 -12.90 1.09
CA GLN A 7 -39.68 -12.05 1.97
C GLN A 7 -39.58 -12.47 3.44
N ILE A 8 -39.59 -13.78 3.71
CA ILE A 8 -39.42 -14.32 5.07
C ILE A 8 -38.04 -13.93 5.61
N ILE A 9 -36.95 -14.20 4.87
CA ILE A 9 -35.59 -13.87 5.31
C ILE A 9 -35.43 -12.36 5.52
N TRP A 10 -35.98 -11.54 4.62
CA TRP A 10 -35.92 -10.08 4.73
C TRP A 10 -36.59 -9.57 6.01
N ARG A 11 -37.78 -10.08 6.33
CA ARG A 11 -38.56 -9.64 7.51
C ARG A 11 -38.07 -10.22 8.84
N THR A 12 -37.55 -11.44 8.86
CA THR A 12 -37.14 -12.10 10.11
C THR A 12 -35.67 -11.88 10.44
N VAL A 13 -34.81 -11.76 9.42
CA VAL A 13 -33.36 -11.60 9.61
C VAL A 13 -32.96 -10.16 9.36
N PHE A 14 -33.24 -9.56 8.21
CA PHE A 14 -32.63 -8.26 7.88
C PHE A 14 -33.30 -7.07 8.58
N LEU A 15 -34.63 -6.98 8.55
CA LEU A 15 -35.37 -5.84 9.11
C LEU A 15 -35.13 -5.61 10.62
N PRO A 16 -35.23 -6.66 11.48
CA PRO A 16 -35.08 -6.48 12.93
C PRO A 16 -33.62 -6.23 13.34
N ASN A 17 -32.67 -6.65 12.50
CA ASN A 17 -31.24 -6.56 12.78
C ASN A 17 -30.55 -5.38 12.10
N LEU A 18 -31.29 -4.59 11.30
CA LEU A 18 -30.75 -3.48 10.52
C LEU A 18 -30.03 -2.45 11.41
N PHE A 19 -30.56 -2.21 12.61
CA PHE A 19 -30.02 -1.21 13.54
C PHE A 19 -28.59 -1.53 14.03
N TRP A 20 -28.16 -2.80 14.07
CA TRP A 20 -26.77 -3.16 14.41
C TRP A 20 -25.95 -3.49 13.16
N MET A 21 -26.56 -4.02 12.10
CA MET A 21 -25.85 -4.28 10.85
C MET A 21 -25.33 -2.99 10.21
N ILE A 22 -26.10 -1.90 10.25
CA ILE A 22 -25.66 -0.60 9.71
C ILE A 22 -24.40 -0.10 10.45
N PRO A 23 -24.38 0.04 11.79
CA PRO A 23 -23.16 0.40 12.52
C PRO A 23 -21.97 -0.53 12.27
N VAL A 24 -22.21 -1.85 12.21
CA VAL A 24 -21.14 -2.81 11.93
C VAL A 24 -20.56 -2.60 10.53
N LEU A 25 -21.42 -2.38 9.54
CA LEU A 25 -20.99 -2.08 8.17
C LEU A 25 -20.22 -0.76 8.10
N VAL A 26 -20.72 0.29 8.76
CA VAL A 26 -20.04 1.59 8.84
C VAL A 26 -18.67 1.44 9.51
N LEU A 27 -18.59 0.74 10.64
CA LEU A 27 -17.35 0.47 11.33
C LEU A 27 -16.37 -0.30 10.45
N PHE A 28 -16.84 -1.34 9.75
CA PHE A 28 -16.02 -2.11 8.81
C PHE A 28 -15.46 -1.22 7.69
N ILE A 29 -16.28 -0.34 7.11
CA ILE A 29 -15.83 0.62 6.09
C ILE A 29 -14.78 1.57 6.69
N LEU A 30 -15.01 2.13 7.88
CA LEU A 30 -14.05 3.02 8.54
C LEU A 30 -12.71 2.33 8.85
N LEU A 31 -12.72 1.04 9.18
CA LEU A 31 -11.50 0.29 9.49
C LEU A 31 -10.71 -0.14 8.24
N THR A 32 -11.37 -0.27 7.08
CA THR A 32 -10.77 -0.86 5.87
C THR A 32 -10.61 0.12 4.72
N ALA A 33 -11.29 1.28 4.74
CA ALA A 33 -11.27 2.23 3.65
C ALA A 33 -9.86 2.80 3.41
N PRO A 34 -9.41 2.88 2.14
CA PRO A 34 -8.16 3.54 1.78
C PRO A 34 -8.30 5.07 1.86
N LEU A 35 -7.17 5.78 1.98
CA LEU A 35 -7.17 7.24 1.82
C LEU A 35 -7.45 7.63 0.36
N PRO A 36 -8.45 8.49 0.10
CA PRO A 36 -8.71 9.02 -1.23
C PRO A 36 -7.48 9.74 -1.82
N GLY A 37 -7.25 9.56 -3.12
CA GLY A 37 -6.15 10.22 -3.84
C GLY A 37 -4.74 9.68 -3.55
N ARG A 38 -4.57 8.69 -2.66
CA ARG A 38 -3.25 8.12 -2.33
C ARG A 38 -2.91 6.85 -3.11
N GLY A 39 -3.94 6.14 -3.56
CA GLY A 39 -3.80 4.91 -4.33
C GLY A 39 -3.40 5.13 -5.80
N PRO A 40 -3.20 4.03 -6.55
CA PRO A 40 -2.87 4.09 -7.96
C PRO A 40 -4.04 4.60 -8.79
N ALA A 41 -3.73 5.45 -9.78
CA ALA A 41 -4.72 6.02 -10.71
C ALA A 41 -5.32 4.99 -11.67
N SER A 42 -4.67 3.83 -11.84
CA SER A 42 -5.15 2.73 -12.67
C SER A 42 -4.68 1.39 -12.12
N ARG A 43 -5.37 0.30 -12.47
CA ARG A 43 -4.91 -1.07 -12.18
C ARG A 43 -3.83 -1.58 -13.14
N ARG A 44 -3.37 -0.73 -14.07
CA ARG A 44 -2.31 -1.12 -15.01
C ARG A 44 -1.02 -1.32 -14.23
N ARG A 45 -0.45 -2.51 -14.37
CA ARG A 45 0.80 -2.88 -13.70
C ARG A 45 1.97 -2.15 -14.33
N ASP A 46 2.84 -1.64 -13.48
CA ASP A 46 4.14 -1.11 -13.86
C ASP A 46 5.00 -2.24 -14.47
N PRO A 47 5.67 -2.06 -15.61
CA PRO A 47 6.59 -3.07 -16.13
C PRO A 47 7.66 -3.50 -15.12
N TRP A 48 8.01 -2.62 -14.17
CA TRP A 48 8.93 -2.94 -13.10
C TRP A 48 8.16 -3.42 -11.88
N ARG A 49 8.34 -4.71 -11.53
CA ARG A 49 7.76 -5.30 -10.31
C ARG A 49 8.63 -5.10 -9.07
N SER A 50 9.95 -4.98 -9.21
CA SER A 50 10.87 -4.89 -8.07
C SER A 50 11.70 -3.62 -8.10
N PHE A 51 11.98 -3.08 -6.91
CA PHE A 51 12.92 -1.98 -6.73
C PHE A 51 14.34 -2.49 -6.99
N LYS A 52 15.05 -1.86 -7.93
CA LYS A 52 16.42 -2.24 -8.32
C LYS A 52 17.39 -1.06 -8.18
N PHE A 53 18.68 -1.37 -8.06
CA PHE A 53 19.80 -0.42 -8.14
C PHE A 53 19.63 0.83 -7.23
N GLY A 54 19.76 2.03 -7.80
CA GLY A 54 19.72 3.31 -7.09
C GLY A 54 18.43 3.51 -6.31
N VAL A 55 17.26 3.21 -6.91
CA VAL A 55 15.96 3.39 -6.24
C VAL A 55 15.86 2.51 -5.00
N ARG A 56 16.33 1.26 -5.08
CA ARG A 56 16.37 0.36 -3.92
C ARG A 56 17.30 0.90 -2.83
N ARG A 57 18.50 1.35 -3.20
CA ARG A 57 19.49 1.89 -2.25
C ARG A 57 18.95 3.13 -1.54
N GLU A 58 18.32 4.03 -2.29
CA GLU A 58 17.72 5.24 -1.74
C GLU A 58 16.57 4.93 -0.78
N LEU A 59 15.70 3.99 -1.15
CA LEU A 59 14.60 3.54 -0.29
C LEU A 59 15.10 2.96 1.05
N MET A 60 16.16 2.15 1.00
CA MET A 60 16.79 1.60 2.20
C MET A 60 17.49 2.68 3.04
N ALA A 61 18.22 3.59 2.39
CA ALA A 61 18.90 4.69 3.05
C ALA A 61 17.92 5.67 3.74
N ARG A 62 16.78 5.99 3.11
CA ARG A 62 15.72 6.82 3.73
C ARG A 62 15.15 6.17 4.99
N ALA A 63 15.12 4.84 5.03
CA ALA A 63 14.71 4.08 6.20
C ALA A 63 15.85 3.90 7.22
N GLY A 64 17.09 4.31 6.94
CA GLY A 64 18.24 4.01 7.79
C GLY A 64 18.47 2.50 7.94
N ASP A 65 18.27 1.74 6.86
CA ASP A 65 18.45 0.28 6.78
C ASP A 65 17.67 -0.52 7.84
N ARG A 66 16.60 0.06 8.39
CA ARG A 66 15.72 -0.55 9.40
C ARG A 66 14.32 -0.79 8.85
N CYS A 67 13.65 -1.84 9.31
CA CYS A 67 12.28 -2.17 8.91
C CYS A 67 11.29 -1.02 9.25
N GLU A 68 10.41 -0.66 8.31
CA GLU A 68 9.40 0.40 8.47
C GLU A 68 8.06 -0.10 9.01
N ALA A 69 7.90 -1.41 9.15
CA ALA A 69 6.71 -2.02 9.73
C ALA A 69 6.46 -1.50 11.15
N ALA A 70 5.18 -1.32 11.47
CA ALA A 70 4.76 -1.03 12.84
C ALA A 70 5.12 -2.22 13.73
N GLU A 71 5.48 -1.92 14.96
CA GLU A 71 5.71 -2.96 15.98
C GLU A 71 4.37 -3.45 16.56
N PHE A 72 3.43 -2.53 16.75
CA PHE A 72 2.07 -2.85 17.19
C PHE A 72 1.03 -2.06 16.38
N VAL A 73 0.37 -2.73 15.44
CA VAL A 73 -0.68 -2.21 14.54
C VAL A 73 -0.24 -0.99 13.70
N ALA A 74 -0.14 0.19 14.32
CA ALA A 74 0.30 1.45 13.71
C ALA A 74 1.39 2.18 14.53
N TRP A 75 1.74 1.68 15.72
CA TRP A 75 2.70 2.28 16.65
C TRP A 75 4.01 1.51 16.72
N GLY A 76 5.06 2.23 17.14
CA GLY A 76 6.41 1.68 17.21
C GLY A 76 6.97 1.32 15.84
N ARG A 77 8.22 0.88 15.80
CA ARG A 77 8.90 0.52 14.56
C ARG A 77 9.72 -0.72 14.81
N CYS A 78 9.51 -1.74 13.99
CA CYS A 78 10.31 -2.96 14.05
C CYS A 78 11.82 -2.62 14.12
N SER A 79 12.52 -3.21 15.08
CA SER A 79 13.95 -3.00 15.31
C SER A 79 14.86 -3.75 14.34
N SER A 80 14.33 -4.74 13.63
CA SER A 80 15.09 -5.57 12.70
C SER A 80 15.61 -4.77 11.50
N PRO A 81 16.78 -5.16 10.94
CA PRO A 81 17.28 -4.56 9.71
C PRO A 81 16.32 -4.82 8.55
N ALA A 82 16.22 -3.85 7.64
CA ALA A 82 15.47 -4.03 6.40
C ALA A 82 16.30 -4.85 5.40
N THR A 83 15.66 -5.86 4.83
CA THR A 83 16.27 -6.76 3.83
C THR A 83 15.60 -6.61 2.48
N ASP A 84 14.32 -6.24 2.45
CA ASP A 84 13.49 -6.21 1.25
C ASP A 84 12.92 -4.81 1.01
N ALA A 85 12.83 -4.42 -0.26
CA ALA A 85 12.13 -3.22 -0.67
C ALA A 85 10.82 -3.66 -1.32
N ASP A 86 9.70 -3.22 -0.78
CA ASP A 86 8.37 -3.65 -1.16
C ASP A 86 7.44 -2.46 -1.36
N HIS A 87 6.30 -2.69 -2.00
CA HIS A 87 5.32 -1.65 -2.26
C HIS A 87 4.37 -1.47 -1.08
N VAL A 88 4.00 -0.24 -0.75
CA VAL A 88 2.91 0.03 0.19
C VAL A 88 1.57 -0.33 -0.46
N TYR A 89 1.29 0.22 -1.64
CA TYR A 89 0.20 -0.26 -2.50
C TYR A 89 0.72 -1.37 -3.41
N PRO A 90 0.14 -2.59 -3.35
CA PRO A 90 0.65 -3.75 -4.08
C PRO A 90 0.77 -3.50 -5.58
N TRP A 91 1.88 -3.96 -6.17
CA TRP A 91 2.07 -3.93 -7.62
C TRP A 91 0.95 -4.62 -8.40
N SER A 92 0.42 -5.73 -7.87
CA SER A 92 -0.72 -6.47 -8.46
C SER A 92 -2.00 -5.64 -8.54
N MET A 93 -2.14 -4.59 -7.72
CA MET A 93 -3.28 -3.68 -7.71
C MET A 93 -3.01 -2.38 -8.48
N GLY A 94 -1.91 -2.31 -9.23
CA GLY A 94 -1.50 -1.12 -10.01
C GLY A 94 -0.55 -0.19 -9.27
N GLY A 95 -0.07 -0.56 -8.07
CA GLY A 95 0.93 0.21 -7.34
C GLY A 95 2.25 0.35 -8.12
N PRO A 96 2.69 1.57 -8.47
CA PRO A 96 3.91 1.77 -9.23
C PRO A 96 5.16 1.56 -8.37
N THR A 97 6.27 1.14 -9.00
CA THR A 97 7.59 1.02 -8.39
C THR A 97 8.26 2.39 -8.38
N VAL A 98 7.84 3.25 -7.45
CA VAL A 98 8.34 4.61 -7.22
C VAL A 98 8.65 4.79 -5.74
N LEU A 99 9.54 5.72 -5.39
CA LEU A 99 9.98 5.93 -4.01
C LEU A 99 8.82 6.24 -3.05
N SER A 100 7.84 7.05 -3.49
CA SER A 100 6.66 7.40 -2.70
C SER A 100 5.71 6.22 -2.43
N ASN A 101 5.82 5.12 -3.16
CA ASN A 101 5.07 3.88 -2.93
C ASN A 101 5.95 2.78 -2.33
N GLY A 102 7.23 3.02 -2.12
CA GLY A 102 8.17 2.04 -1.61
C GLY A 102 8.23 2.03 -0.09
N GLN A 103 8.58 0.89 0.48
CA GLN A 103 8.94 0.73 1.89
C GLN A 103 10.02 -0.33 2.10
N ALA A 104 10.84 -0.16 3.13
CA ALA A 104 11.91 -1.05 3.56
C ALA A 104 11.37 -1.99 4.65
N LEU A 105 11.42 -3.30 4.40
CA LEU A 105 10.90 -4.31 5.32
C LEU A 105 11.97 -5.36 5.65
N CYS A 106 11.92 -5.90 6.87
CA CYS A 106 12.63 -7.15 7.17
C CYS A 106 11.89 -8.32 6.52
N ARG A 107 12.60 -9.44 6.33
CA ARG A 107 12.06 -10.67 5.71
C ARG A 107 10.73 -11.10 6.36
N ALA A 108 10.63 -11.13 7.68
CA ALA A 108 9.43 -11.57 8.39
C ALA A 108 8.21 -10.71 8.03
N HIS A 109 8.32 -9.38 8.14
CA HIS A 109 7.24 -8.46 7.81
C HIS A 109 6.91 -8.42 6.32
N ASN A 110 7.91 -8.57 5.45
CA ASN A 110 7.67 -8.66 4.02
C ASN A 110 6.86 -9.91 3.65
N THR A 111 7.09 -11.04 4.34
CA THR A 111 6.39 -12.31 4.04
C THR A 111 5.00 -12.37 4.67
N SER A 112 4.78 -11.72 5.83
CA SER A 112 3.46 -11.63 6.46
C SER A 112 2.56 -10.60 5.81
N LYS A 113 3.12 -9.64 5.06
CA LYS A 113 2.37 -8.60 4.37
C LYS A 113 1.48 -9.21 3.28
N SER A 114 0.19 -8.87 3.32
CA SER A 114 -0.78 -9.28 2.31
C SER A 114 -0.72 -8.36 1.08
N SER A 115 -1.32 -8.83 -0.04
CA SER A 115 -1.52 -8.06 -1.27
C SER A 115 -2.76 -7.18 -1.23
N MET A 116 -3.17 -6.71 -0.04
CA MET A 116 -4.36 -5.88 0.15
C MET A 116 -4.05 -4.39 -0.02
N THR A 117 -5.10 -3.62 -0.33
CA THR A 117 -5.01 -2.15 -0.33
C THR A 117 -4.88 -1.67 1.12
N PRO A 118 -3.89 -0.83 1.46
CA PRO A 118 -3.72 -0.35 2.83
C PRO A 118 -4.89 0.57 3.23
N ALA A 119 -5.40 0.34 4.44
CA ALA A 119 -6.36 1.24 5.07
C ALA A 119 -5.72 2.58 5.44
N TRP A 120 -6.54 3.60 5.65
CA TRP A 120 -6.08 4.95 5.93
C TRP A 120 -5.16 5.07 7.15
N TRP A 121 -5.46 4.34 8.22
CA TRP A 121 -4.70 4.39 9.47
C TRP A 121 -3.30 3.80 9.31
N TYR A 122 -3.13 2.80 8.44
CA TYR A 122 -1.81 2.23 8.12
C TYR A 122 -0.91 3.27 7.46
N LEU A 123 -1.46 3.99 6.46
CA LEU A 123 -0.75 5.05 5.74
C LEU A 123 -0.34 6.17 6.70
N ARG A 124 -1.28 6.68 7.50
CA ARG A 124 -0.98 7.77 8.47
C ARG A 124 0.00 7.32 9.54
N GLY A 125 -0.10 6.08 10.01
CA GLY A 125 0.86 5.50 10.93
C GLY A 125 2.26 5.45 10.33
N LEU A 126 2.39 4.94 9.10
CA LEU A 126 3.67 4.87 8.39
C LEU A 126 4.26 6.27 8.18
N GLU A 127 3.49 7.23 7.68
CA GLU A 127 3.90 8.62 7.49
C GLU A 127 4.38 9.28 8.79
N ARG A 128 3.63 9.09 9.88
CA ARG A 128 3.98 9.60 11.20
C ARG A 128 5.32 9.05 11.68
N ARG A 129 5.56 7.75 11.45
CA ARG A 129 6.84 7.12 11.81
C ARG A 129 7.97 7.66 10.93
N ARG A 130 7.77 7.74 9.61
CA ARG A 130 8.75 8.29 8.66
C ARG A 130 9.21 9.69 9.04
N ALA A 131 8.29 10.54 9.51
CA ALA A 131 8.63 11.88 9.99
C ALA A 131 9.68 11.91 11.12
N GLN A 132 9.91 10.80 11.82
CA GLN A 132 10.88 10.70 12.90
C GLN A 132 12.28 10.27 12.45
N TYR A 133 12.42 9.62 11.29
CA TYR A 133 13.69 9.01 10.86
C TYR A 133 14.06 9.22 9.39
N PHE A 134 13.16 9.75 8.57
CA PHE A 134 13.53 10.14 7.21
C PHE A 134 14.51 11.32 7.25
N PRO A 135 15.46 11.40 6.30
CA PRO A 135 16.33 12.55 6.16
C PRO A 135 15.55 13.86 6.05
N GLY A 136 16.09 14.94 6.61
CA GLY A 136 15.48 16.27 6.54
C GLY A 136 15.18 16.69 5.08
N GLY A 137 13.96 17.17 4.84
CA GLY A 137 13.49 17.56 3.51
C GLY A 137 12.96 16.42 2.62
N ALA A 138 13.10 15.15 3.02
CA ALA A 138 12.49 14.05 2.28
C ALA A 138 10.96 14.02 2.48
N ASP A 139 10.20 13.83 1.40
CA ASP A 139 8.75 13.64 1.49
C ASP A 139 8.45 12.28 2.15
N VAL A 140 7.72 12.34 3.27
CA VAL A 140 7.29 11.17 4.04
C VAL A 140 6.00 10.55 3.50
N ARG A 141 5.27 11.28 2.65
CA ARG A 141 3.94 10.89 2.20
C ARG A 141 3.99 9.65 1.34
N VAL A 142 3.03 8.77 1.57
CA VAL A 142 2.82 7.62 0.72
C VAL A 142 1.84 7.98 -0.40
N ILE A 143 2.32 7.88 -1.63
CA ILE A 143 1.53 8.15 -2.84
C ILE A 143 1.90 7.12 -3.90
N ALA A 144 0.92 6.29 -4.28
CA ALA A 144 1.05 5.27 -5.32
C ALA A 144 0.78 5.83 -6.72
N GLN A 145 1.31 7.00 -7.02
CA GLN A 145 1.20 7.64 -8.32
C GLN A 145 2.59 7.86 -8.90
N MET A 146 2.69 7.69 -10.22
CA MET A 146 3.90 7.91 -11.00
C MET A 146 3.69 9.17 -11.82
N SER A 147 4.69 10.04 -11.94
CA SER A 147 4.58 11.20 -12.81
C SER A 147 4.53 10.78 -14.28
N ASP A 148 4.02 11.64 -15.16
CA ASP A 148 4.00 11.33 -16.60
C ASP A 148 5.42 11.24 -17.17
N GLU A 149 6.35 12.06 -16.67
CA GLU A 149 7.78 11.98 -17.00
C GLU A 149 8.39 10.62 -16.66
N GLU A 150 8.14 10.11 -15.44
CA GLU A 150 8.58 8.77 -15.04
C GLU A 150 7.94 7.66 -15.88
N ARG A 151 6.66 7.82 -16.27
CA ARG A 151 6.00 6.86 -17.17
C ARG A 151 6.64 6.86 -18.55
N LEU A 152 6.98 8.02 -19.08
CA LEU A 152 7.59 8.18 -20.40
C LEU A 152 9.01 7.62 -20.42
N SER A 153 9.83 7.90 -19.40
CA SER A 153 11.19 7.36 -19.30
C SER A 153 11.23 5.83 -19.27
N ARG A 154 10.20 5.19 -18.70
CA ARG A 154 10.05 3.73 -18.67
C ARG A 154 9.52 3.12 -19.96
N ARG A 155 8.79 3.90 -20.77
CA ARG A 155 8.26 3.45 -22.07
C ARG A 155 9.30 3.51 -23.17
N GLN A 156 10.34 4.34 -23.04
CA GLN A 156 11.39 4.39 -24.05
C GLN A 156 12.07 3.00 -24.13
N PRO A 157 12.11 2.37 -25.32
CA PRO A 157 12.83 1.13 -25.50
C PRO A 157 14.29 1.39 -25.09
N LYS A 158 14.93 0.41 -24.41
CA LYS A 158 16.36 0.46 -24.10
C LYS A 158 17.11 0.88 -25.37
N ARG A 159 17.62 2.11 -25.41
CA ARG A 159 18.58 2.57 -26.42
C ARG A 159 19.83 1.70 -26.21
N GLY A 160 19.92 0.57 -26.91
CA GLY A 160 21.06 -0.34 -26.70
C GLY A 160 20.97 -1.78 -27.21
N SER A 161 19.93 -2.23 -27.91
CA SER A 161 20.06 -3.47 -28.70
C SER A 161 20.45 -3.14 -30.15
N ARG A 162 21.58 -2.46 -30.34
CA ARG A 162 22.26 -2.49 -31.63
C ARG A 162 23.09 -3.77 -31.65
N ARG A 163 22.75 -4.60 -32.64
CA ARG A 163 23.41 -5.82 -33.12
C ARG A 163 24.93 -5.79 -32.93
N SER A 164 25.47 -6.91 -32.46
CA SER A 164 26.74 -7.48 -32.92
C SER A 164 26.50 -8.94 -33.17
#